data_AF-A0A562V2T5-F1
#
_entry.id   AF-A0A562V2T5-F1
#
_cell.length_a   1.000
_cell.length_b   1.000
_cell.length_c   1.000
_cell.angle_alpha   90.00
_cell.angle_beta   90.00
_cell.angle_gamma   90.00
#
_symmetry.space_group_name_H-M   'P 1'
#
loop_
_entity.id
_entity.type
_entity.pdbx_description
1 polymer ?
#
loop_
_entity_poly.entity_id
_entity_poly.type
_entity_poly.pdbx_seq_one_letter_code
_entity_poly.pdbx_strand_id
1 'polypeptide(L)' 'MTRIPNPPWRKSSRSGGNASNGCVEARLHGTHPQLSDSRHAGTRPILDLDPTDYHALLTTVCTGLA' A
#
# COMPACT_ATOMS: atom_id res chain seq x y z
N MET A 1 -11.07 15.09 -13.02
CA MET A 1 -10.28 14.52 -11.91
C MET A 1 -11.22 14.05 -10.82
N THR A 2 -11.63 12.79 -10.85
CA THR A 2 -12.51 12.19 -9.83
C THR A 2 -11.69 11.95 -8.56
N ARG A 3 -11.97 12.74 -7.52
CA ARG A 3 -11.46 12.54 -6.17
C ARG A 3 -11.99 11.19 -5.68
N ILE A 4 -11.19 10.12 -5.71
CA ILE A 4 -11.61 8.82 -5.16
C ILE A 4 -11.62 8.98 -3.64
N PRO A 5 -12.79 9.04 -2.97
CA PRO A 5 -12.84 9.12 -1.54
C PRO A 5 -12.44 7.75 -1.01
N ASN A 6 -11.20 7.68 -0.51
CA ASN A 6 -10.63 6.57 0.23
C ASN A 6 -10.97 5.15 -0.29
N PRO A 7 -10.36 4.71 -1.41
CA PRO A 7 -10.61 3.39 -1.96
C PRO A 7 -10.21 2.29 -0.96
N PRO A 8 -10.82 1.09 -1.07
CA PRO A 8 -10.47 -0.03 -0.22
C PRO A 8 -9.00 -0.41 -0.38
N TRP A 9 -8.41 -0.93 0.71
CA TRP A 9 -7.06 -1.49 0.69
C TRP A 9 -6.96 -2.65 -0.29
N ARG A 10 -5.91 -2.65 -1.12
CA ARG A 10 -5.59 -3.70 -2.08
C ARG A 10 -4.41 -4.53 -1.57
N LYS A 11 -4.63 -5.83 -1.49
CA LYS A 11 -3.61 -6.82 -1.14
C LYS A 11 -2.91 -7.34 -2.40
N SER A 12 -1.65 -7.76 -2.28
CA SER A 12 -0.93 -8.41 -3.38
C SER A 12 -1.60 -9.74 -3.78
N SER A 13 -1.64 -10.05 -5.07
CA SER A 13 -2.11 -11.36 -5.56
C SER A 13 -1.23 -12.52 -5.11
N ARG A 14 0.00 -12.24 -4.64
CA ARG A 14 0.95 -13.23 -4.12
C ARG A 14 0.72 -13.59 -2.66
N SER A 15 -0.15 -12.88 -1.95
CA SER A 15 -0.35 -13.07 -0.50
C SER A 15 -1.29 -14.22 -0.12
N GLY A 16 -1.70 -15.06 -1.07
CA GLY A 16 -2.62 -16.18 -0.86
C GLY A 16 -4.08 -15.75 -0.76
N GLY A 17 -5.00 -16.62 -1.18
CA GLY A 17 -6.44 -16.34 -1.29
C GLY A 17 -7.22 -16.38 0.03
N ASN A 18 -6.61 -16.88 1.11
CA ASN A 18 -7.21 -16.77 2.43
C ASN A 18 -6.94 -15.35 2.95
N ALA A 19 -7.96 -14.70 3.51
CA ALA A 19 -7.91 -13.35 4.05
C ALA A 19 -7.03 -13.25 5.32
N SER A 20 -5.83 -13.81 5.30
CA SER A 20 -4.86 -13.81 6.39
C SER A 20 -4.33 -12.40 6.64
N ASN A 21 -4.36 -11.98 7.90
CA ASN A 21 -3.64 -10.81 8.38
C ASN A 21 -2.14 -11.09 8.33
N GLY A 22 -1.34 -10.18 7.77
CA GLY A 22 0.11 -10.38 7.63
C GLY A 22 0.71 -9.94 6.30
N CYS A 23 0.04 -9.06 5.56
CA CYS A 23 0.46 -8.62 4.24
C CYS A 23 0.64 -7.11 4.19
N VAL A 24 1.56 -6.64 3.33
CA VAL A 24 1.58 -5.23 2.91
C VAL A 24 0.42 -4.99 1.95
N GLU A 25 -0.35 -3.94 2.19
CA GLU A 25 -1.49 -3.53 1.39
C GLU A 25 -1.36 -2.05 0.99
N ALA A 26 -1.95 -1.70 -0.15
CA ALA A 26 -1.85 -0.37 -0.73
C ALA A 26 -3.23 0.21 -1.06
N ARG A 27 -3.37 1.54 -0.97
CA ARG A 27 -4.54 2.28 -1.50
C ARG A 27 -4.11 3.64 -2.03
N LEU A 28 -5.00 4.31 -2.76
CA LEU A 28 -4.78 5.68 -3.23
C LEU A 28 -5.72 6.64 -2.50
N HIS A 29 -5.23 7.36 -1.49
CA HIS A 29 -6.04 8.32 -0.72
C HIS A 29 -5.93 9.71 -1.36
N GLY A 30 -6.92 10.08 -2.17
CA GLY A 30 -6.82 11.29 -3.00
C GLY A 30 -5.76 11.09 -4.09
N THR A 31 -4.64 11.83 -4.00
CA THR A 31 -3.47 11.67 -4.88
C THR A 31 -2.29 10.98 -4.20
N HIS A 32 -2.42 10.62 -2.91
CA HIS A 32 -1.32 10.08 -2.11
C HIS A 32 -1.43 8.56 -2.02
N PRO A 33 -0.43 7.80 -2.51
CA PRO A 33 -0.33 6.38 -2.22
C PRO A 33 -0.12 6.14 -0.73
N GLN A 34 -0.89 5.19 -0.17
CA GLN A 34 -0.75 4.77 1.21
C GLN A 34 -0.39 3.29 1.27
N LEU A 35 0.52 2.95 2.18
CA LEU A 35 0.92 1.58 2.49
C LEU A 35 0.63 1.25 3.96
N SER A 36 0.23 0.01 4.21
CA SER A 36 -0.05 -0.47 5.57
C SER A 36 0.13 -1.98 5.70
N ASP A 37 0.68 -2.44 6.83
CA ASP A 37 0.75 -3.86 7.19
C ASP A 37 -0.57 -4.31 7.83
N SER A 38 -1.24 -5.31 7.24
CA SER A 38 -2.47 -5.90 7.80
C SER A 38 -2.26 -6.82 8.98
N ARG A 39 -1.01 -7.10 9.38
CA ARG A 39 -0.71 -7.83 10.61
C ARG A 39 -1.22 -7.12 11.86
N HIS A 40 -1.23 -5.78 11.84
CA HIS A 40 -1.65 -4.98 12.98
C HIS A 40 -3.18 -4.88 13.02
N ALA A 41 -3.82 -5.65 13.90
CA ALA A 41 -5.26 -5.53 14.14
C ALA A 41 -5.61 -4.17 14.77
N GLY A 42 -6.78 -3.61 14.44
CA GLY A 42 -7.26 -2.32 14.97
C GLY A 42 -6.77 -1.13 14.13
N THR A 43 -6.16 -0.14 14.77
CA THR A 43 -5.57 1.02 14.07
C THR A 43 -4.27 0.60 13.39
N ARG A 44 -4.36 0.35 12.09
CA ARG A 44 -3.19 0.00 11.28
C ARG A 44 -2.29 1.23 11.10
N PRO A 45 -0.96 1.10 11.24
CA PRO A 45 -0.05 2.17 10.85
C PRO A 45 -0.19 2.43 9.35
N ILE A 46 -0.26 3.70 8.97
CA ILE A 46 -0.37 4.16 7.59
C ILE A 46 0.89 4.94 7.26
N LEU A 47 1.63 4.45 6.27
CA LEU A 47 2.66 5.22 5.60
C LEU A 47 1.99 5.97 4.45
N ASP A 48 1.86 7.29 4.60
CA ASP A 48 1.36 8.18 3.55
C ASP A 48 2.54 8.72 2.75
N LEU A 49 2.49 8.54 1.42
CA LEU A 49 3.59 8.87 0.53
C LEU A 49 3.13 9.88 -0.52
N ASP A 50 4.04 10.76 -0.91
CA ASP A 50 3.90 11.47 -2.17
C ASP A 50 4.13 10.50 -3.35
N PRO A 51 3.52 10.76 -4.53
CA PRO A 51 3.71 9.92 -5.71
C PRO A 51 5.18 9.69 -6.08
N THR A 52 6.02 10.73 -5.94
CA THR A 52 7.46 10.66 -6.23
C THR A 52 8.17 9.62 -5.36
N ASP A 53 7.93 9.63 -4.05
CA ASP A 53 8.54 8.69 -3.12
C ASP A 53 8.02 7.27 -3.31
N TYR A 54 6.74 7.13 -3.64
CA TYR A 54 6.16 5.84 -3.98
C TYR A 54 6.82 5.24 -5.24
N HIS A 55 7.07 6.06 -6.27
CA HIS A 55 7.80 5.62 -7.45
C HIS A 55 9.25 5.25 -7.14
N ALA A 56 9.95 6.06 -6.33
CA ALA A 56 11.31 5.76 -5.90
C ALA A 56 11.37 4.41 -5.14
N LEU A 57 10.44 4.19 -4.21
CA LEU A 57 10.29 2.92 -3.49
C LEU A 57 10.09 1.74 -4.45
N LEU A 58 9.18 1.87 -5.41
CA LEU A 58 8.93 0.81 -6.38
C LEU A 58 10.17 0.54 -7.24
N THR A 59 10.91 1.58 -7.64
CA THR A 59 12.17 1.40 -8.36
C THR A 59 13.17 0.62 -7.50
N THR A 60 13.47 1.07 -6.29
CA THR A 60 14.38 0.39 -5.34
C THR A 60 14.02 -1.09 -5.16
N VAL A 61 12.74 -1.38 -4.87
CA VAL A 61 12.28 -2.74 -4.57
C VAL A 61 12.24 -3.63 -5.82
N CYS A 62 11.82 -3.11 -6.97
CA CYS A 62 11.65 -3.91 -8.19
C CYS A 62 12.96 -4.11 -8.96
N THR A 63 13.90 -3.16 -8.89
CA THR A 63 15.22 -3.29 -9.56
C THR A 63 16.27 -3.95 -8.68
N GLY A 64 15.99 -4.12 -7.38
CA GLY A 64 16.93 -4.70 -6.42
C GLY A 64 18.08 -3.76 -6.05
N LEU A 65 17.92 -2.45 -6.29
CA LEU A 65 18.84 -1.42 -5.80
C LEU A 65 18.48 -1.10 -4.35
N ALA A 66 18.82 -2.01 -3.43
CA ALA A 66 18.72 -1.80 -1.99
C ALA A 66 20.11 -1.87 -1.35
#